data_AF-A0AA35QFF0-F1
#
_entry.id   AF-A0AA35QFF0-F1
#
_cell.length_a   1.000
_cell.length_b   1.000
_cell.length_c   1.000
_cell.angle_alpha   90.00
_cell.angle_beta   90.00
_cell.angle_gamma   90.00
#
_symmetry.space_group_name_H-M   'P 1'
#
loop_
_entity.id
_entity.type
_entity.pdbx_description
1 polymer ?
#
loop_
_entity_poly.entity_id
_entity_poly.type
_entity_poly.pdbx_seq_one_letter_code
_entity_poly.pdbx_strand_id
1 'polypeptide(L)'
;MQNNNSNDAASFNTQHEVPVASNALMESVQANPHDSQQHTSNTPDVEQPKTPQQDRESFQREQPHLSILSPTDSPRTQPPGSDGSCEADNQSLNSPLTEPNPSTEDGTVFNEGITISTELADLYAENILAKVYRTACKSMIGERRFPDYFPEYVPQDGPDAGSYTLREAEFWTCGFFPGSLYSLLERATRFPAHLGSPNITSSQQPNGISIQTIRLNLQAVCDTWSRPLHEMTDRTDTHDIGFIVMPALRLDWELTGNLRSLDSIIQAAKSLATRYIPTSGAIRSWDLLLKKNLEIRDQTENMILIIDSLCNLDLLYYAASHMADGKELYDIATSHARVLLRTHLRKEPPMSLDSLAYKGAWYSTCHVANIDPRNGELKARLTHQGYDNESTWARGQSWGILGYAQTYMSTKDDEFLWAACGLAEYFLHRLKTAPDCVPQGTRLVPLWDFDAPIDNPSSPLRDSSAGAIAANGMLVLSQGLAAAGQDKLSIRYRRAAVDIVHELLDFAQAPEKARLVRGSTSAITVEDETPQSFDAILKFGTANNNQYSKKRYSNHGLVYGDYYLVEFGNRLLRMGLV
;
A
#
# COMPACT_ATOMS: atom_id res chain seq x y z
N MET A 1 76.60 -32.85 3.63
CA MET A 1 76.59 -34.32 3.82
C MET A 1 75.29 -34.81 3.17
N GLN A 2 75.36 -35.34 1.94
CA GLN A 2 75.25 -36.78 1.60
C GLN A 2 73.90 -37.38 2.04
N ASN A 3 73.18 -38.23 1.29
CA ASN A 3 73.12 -38.63 -0.11
C ASN A 3 71.87 -39.54 -0.21
N ASN A 4 71.07 -39.38 -1.28
CA ASN A 4 70.34 -40.38 -2.08
C ASN A 4 69.66 -41.67 -1.54
N ASN A 5 68.51 -41.94 -2.20
CA ASN A 5 67.93 -43.23 -2.66
C ASN A 5 67.08 -44.08 -1.67
N SER A 6 66.00 -44.79 -2.03
CA SER A 6 65.04 -44.86 -3.16
C SER A 6 64.11 -46.10 -2.94
N ASN A 7 62.89 -46.07 -3.50
CA ASN A 7 61.96 -47.19 -3.87
C ASN A 7 61.11 -47.87 -2.76
N ASP A 8 59.77 -47.75 -2.77
CA ASP A 8 58.69 -48.44 -3.56
C ASP A 8 58.06 -49.57 -2.70
N ALA A 9 56.75 -49.90 -2.68
CA ALA A 9 55.53 -49.45 -3.35
C ALA A 9 54.29 -50.02 -2.61
N ALA A 10 53.12 -49.37 -2.77
CA ALA A 10 51.76 -49.95 -2.83
C ALA A 10 50.73 -48.80 -2.92
N SER A 11 50.35 -48.35 -4.14
CA SER A 11 49.12 -48.74 -4.87
C SER A 11 47.79 -48.24 -4.25
N PHE A 12 47.21 -47.14 -4.76
CA PHE A 12 46.16 -47.12 -5.80
C PHE A 12 45.69 -45.69 -6.12
N ASN A 13 45.68 -45.38 -7.42
CA ASN A 13 45.13 -44.22 -8.15
C ASN A 13 43.58 -44.34 -8.21
N THR A 14 42.70 -43.38 -8.54
CA THR A 14 42.77 -42.13 -9.32
C THR A 14 41.40 -41.41 -9.24
N GLN A 15 41.43 -40.07 -9.23
CA GLN A 15 40.68 -39.10 -10.07
C GLN A 15 39.14 -39.12 -10.28
N HIS A 16 38.62 -37.88 -10.18
CA HIS A 16 37.72 -37.14 -11.08
C HIS A 16 36.17 -37.21 -10.99
N GLU A 17 35.62 -35.99 -10.94
CA GLU A 17 34.51 -35.43 -11.74
C GLU A 17 33.07 -35.34 -11.19
N VAL A 18 32.49 -34.18 -11.51
CA VAL A 18 31.15 -33.64 -11.25
C VAL A 18 30.11 -34.36 -12.12
N PRO A 19 28.84 -34.46 -11.70
CA PRO A 19 27.81 -33.73 -12.44
C PRO A 19 26.66 -33.14 -11.59
N VAL A 20 26.07 -32.08 -12.16
CA VAL A 20 24.76 -31.49 -11.84
C VAL A 20 23.66 -32.34 -12.48
N ALA A 21 22.53 -32.58 -11.77
CA ALA A 21 21.15 -32.37 -12.27
C ALA A 21 20.03 -32.97 -11.38
N SER A 22 19.17 -32.06 -10.91
CA SER A 22 17.69 -32.07 -10.94
C SER A 22 16.82 -33.09 -10.17
N ASN A 23 15.70 -32.54 -9.70
CA ASN A 23 14.37 -33.11 -9.43
C ASN A 23 14.07 -33.59 -8.00
N ALA A 24 13.56 -32.67 -7.19
CA ALA A 24 12.62 -33.00 -6.11
C ALA A 24 11.18 -32.76 -6.64
N LEU A 25 10.42 -33.84 -6.68
CA LEU A 25 9.04 -33.93 -7.17
C LEU A 25 8.06 -33.23 -6.22
N MET A 26 7.22 -32.38 -6.81
CA MET A 26 5.89 -32.03 -6.31
C MET A 26 4.96 -33.25 -6.41
N GLU A 27 4.27 -33.60 -5.33
CA GLU A 27 3.05 -34.41 -5.42
C GLU A 27 1.87 -33.51 -5.77
N SER A 28 1.43 -33.63 -7.02
CA SER A 28 0.17 -33.12 -7.53
C SER A 28 -0.89 -34.22 -7.39
N VAL A 29 -2.02 -33.90 -6.77
CA VAL A 29 -3.22 -34.74 -6.84
C VAL A 29 -4.00 -34.31 -8.07
N GLN A 30 -3.86 -35.06 -9.15
CA GLN A 30 -4.85 -35.09 -10.23
C GLN A 30 -5.27 -36.52 -10.51
N ALA A 31 -6.59 -36.67 -10.58
CA ALA A 31 -7.30 -37.89 -10.90
C ALA A 31 -6.91 -38.42 -12.29
N ASN A 32 -6.87 -39.75 -12.42
CA ASN A 32 -6.96 -40.41 -13.71
C ASN A 32 -8.04 -41.52 -13.67
N PRO A 33 -8.82 -41.68 -14.74
CA PRO A 33 -9.88 -42.69 -14.86
C PRO A 33 -9.39 -43.99 -15.52
N HIS A 34 -10.29 -44.98 -15.51
CA HIS A 34 -10.25 -46.29 -16.17
C HIS A 34 -9.32 -47.36 -15.58
N ASP A 35 -9.92 -48.36 -14.94
CA ASP A 35 -9.96 -49.68 -15.59
C ASP A 35 -11.18 -50.52 -15.16
N SER A 36 -11.51 -51.46 -16.02
CA SER A 36 -12.81 -52.12 -16.19
C SER A 36 -12.71 -53.58 -15.74
N GLN A 37 -13.71 -54.11 -15.02
CA GLN A 37 -14.16 -55.51 -15.16
C GLN A 37 -15.45 -55.83 -14.37
N GLN A 38 -16.54 -55.94 -15.14
CA GLN A 38 -17.61 -56.96 -15.22
C GLN A 38 -18.28 -57.61 -13.97
N HIS A 39 -19.58 -57.86 -14.20
CA HIS A 39 -20.59 -58.68 -13.49
C HIS A 39 -21.38 -57.95 -12.38
N THR A 40 -22.72 -57.90 -12.34
CA THR A 40 -23.82 -58.63 -13.01
C THR A 40 -25.12 -57.82 -12.91
N SER A 41 -26.03 -58.08 -13.83
CA SER A 41 -27.42 -57.61 -13.95
C SER A 41 -28.29 -57.73 -12.69
N ASN A 42 -29.17 -56.75 -12.46
CA ASN A 42 -30.63 -56.94 -12.27
C ASN A 42 -31.34 -55.59 -11.99
N THR A 43 -32.19 -55.16 -12.92
CA THR A 43 -33.34 -54.26 -12.69
C THR A 43 -34.52 -55.10 -12.14
N PRO A 44 -35.45 -54.51 -11.35
CA PRO A 44 -36.60 -53.84 -11.97
C PRO A 44 -37.19 -52.61 -11.23
N ASP A 45 -37.80 -51.75 -12.05
CA ASP A 45 -39.09 -51.03 -11.94
C ASP A 45 -39.47 -50.06 -10.80
N VAL A 46 -39.73 -48.81 -11.27
CA VAL A 46 -40.96 -47.98 -11.12
C VAL A 46 -41.34 -47.44 -9.73
N GLU A 47 -41.25 -46.10 -9.55
CA GLU A 47 -42.38 -45.15 -9.37
C GLU A 47 -41.88 -43.71 -9.11
N GLN A 48 -42.45 -42.73 -9.83
CA GLN A 48 -42.36 -41.29 -9.54
C GLN A 48 -43.56 -40.84 -8.70
N PRO A 49 -43.44 -39.71 -7.97
CA PRO A 49 -44.56 -38.77 -7.93
C PRO A 49 -44.18 -37.31 -8.22
N LYS A 50 -44.72 -36.86 -9.36
CA LYS A 50 -45.43 -35.60 -9.71
C LYS A 50 -45.23 -34.31 -8.89
N THR A 51 -44.92 -33.28 -9.68
CA THR A 51 -45.15 -31.83 -9.52
C THR A 51 -46.64 -31.46 -9.41
N PRO A 52 -47.03 -30.35 -8.74
CA PRO A 52 -48.29 -29.68 -8.98
C PRO A 52 -48.12 -28.47 -9.93
N GLN A 53 -49.03 -28.40 -10.89
CA GLN A 53 -49.17 -27.37 -11.91
C GLN A 53 -50.17 -26.29 -11.46
N GLN A 54 -50.01 -25.10 -12.03
CA GLN A 54 -50.82 -23.88 -11.88
C GLN A 54 -52.32 -24.10 -12.18
N ASP A 55 -53.17 -23.26 -11.58
CA ASP A 55 -54.40 -22.79 -12.20
C ASP A 55 -54.51 -21.26 -12.10
N ARG A 56 -54.79 -20.63 -13.25
CA ARG A 56 -55.30 -19.27 -13.43
C ARG A 56 -56.82 -19.37 -13.54
N GLU A 57 -57.55 -18.41 -12.98
CA GLU A 57 -58.60 -17.67 -13.72
C GLU A 57 -59.13 -16.45 -12.93
N SER A 58 -59.82 -15.59 -13.67
CA SER A 58 -59.96 -14.13 -13.57
C SER A 58 -61.39 -13.67 -13.24
N PHE A 59 -61.56 -12.47 -12.63
CA PHE A 59 -62.30 -11.29 -13.14
C PHE A 59 -62.88 -10.33 -12.07
N GLN A 60 -62.84 -9.02 -12.42
CA GLN A 60 -63.71 -7.87 -12.07
C GLN A 60 -63.82 -7.38 -10.61
N ARG A 61 -63.37 -6.16 -10.26
CA ARG A 61 -63.88 -4.77 -10.50
C ARG A 61 -64.66 -4.26 -9.28
N GLU A 62 -64.15 -3.22 -8.63
CA GLU A 62 -64.88 -1.97 -8.29
C GLU A 62 -63.97 -1.00 -7.49
N GLN A 63 -63.88 0.24 -7.98
CA GLN A 63 -63.51 1.43 -7.18
C GLN A 63 -64.78 1.99 -6.53
N PRO A 64 -64.66 2.94 -5.59
CA PRO A 64 -65.09 4.30 -5.96
C PRO A 64 -64.29 5.51 -5.41
N HIS A 65 -64.28 6.57 -6.25
CA HIS A 65 -64.41 8.03 -6.02
C HIS A 65 -63.38 8.78 -5.11
N LEU A 66 -62.61 9.81 -5.51
CA LEU A 66 -62.59 10.87 -6.56
C LEU A 66 -63.45 12.13 -6.27
N SER A 67 -62.77 13.28 -6.03
CA SER A 67 -63.18 14.68 -6.35
C SER A 67 -62.01 15.63 -6.03
N ILE A 68 -61.23 16.15 -6.99
CA ILE A 68 -61.43 17.27 -7.93
C ILE A 68 -61.59 18.65 -7.26
N LEU A 69 -60.65 19.56 -7.56
CA LEU A 69 -60.86 20.91 -8.11
C LEU A 69 -59.54 21.46 -8.70
N SER A 70 -59.64 22.15 -9.85
CA SER A 70 -58.54 22.75 -10.65
C SER A 70 -58.75 24.28 -10.79
N PRO A 71 -58.12 25.02 -11.74
CA PRO A 71 -56.93 25.89 -11.58
C PRO A 71 -57.19 27.38 -11.90
N THR A 72 -56.20 28.26 -11.70
CA THR A 72 -56.01 29.66 -12.22
C THR A 72 -54.80 30.24 -11.46
N ASP A 73 -53.83 31.03 -11.94
CA ASP A 73 -53.58 31.80 -13.16
C ASP A 73 -52.06 31.97 -13.31
N SER A 74 -51.56 32.09 -14.55
CA SER A 74 -50.28 32.77 -14.86
C SER A 74 -50.56 34.24 -15.17
N PRO A 75 -49.54 35.12 -15.14
CA PRO A 75 -49.19 35.72 -16.43
C PRO A 75 -47.70 35.87 -16.73
N ARG A 76 -47.43 35.77 -18.04
CA ARG A 76 -46.23 36.16 -18.78
C ARG A 76 -45.87 37.65 -18.61
N THR A 77 -44.59 37.97 -18.83
CA THR A 77 -44.14 38.88 -19.92
C THR A 77 -42.62 38.75 -20.16
N GLN A 78 -42.23 38.55 -21.43
CA GLN A 78 -40.86 38.75 -21.98
C GLN A 78 -40.80 40.12 -22.74
N PRO A 79 -39.81 40.42 -23.64
CA PRO A 79 -38.60 41.25 -23.48
C PRO A 79 -38.64 42.50 -24.43
N PRO A 80 -37.52 43.24 -24.68
CA PRO A 80 -36.61 42.95 -25.82
C PRO A 80 -35.12 43.29 -25.49
N GLY A 81 -34.05 42.96 -26.21
CA GLY A 81 -33.79 42.48 -27.57
C GLY A 81 -32.62 43.31 -28.16
N SER A 82 -31.55 42.64 -28.67
CA SER A 82 -30.56 43.05 -29.70
C SER A 82 -29.19 42.45 -29.35
N ASP A 83 -28.74 41.38 -30.01
CA ASP A 83 -27.97 41.35 -31.29
C ASP A 83 -26.48 41.14 -31.01
N GLY A 84 -25.87 40.17 -31.70
CA GLY A 84 -24.43 40.21 -31.99
C GLY A 84 -23.61 38.96 -31.67
N SER A 85 -23.32 38.22 -32.73
CA SER A 85 -22.10 37.42 -32.99
C SER A 85 -21.78 36.16 -32.19
N CYS A 86 -21.74 35.07 -32.96
CA CYS A 86 -21.02 33.83 -32.70
C CYS A 86 -19.52 34.07 -32.51
N GLU A 87 -18.93 33.41 -31.52
CA GLU A 87 -17.59 32.83 -31.63
C GLU A 87 -17.54 31.61 -30.68
N ALA A 88 -17.03 30.50 -31.20
CA ALA A 88 -16.96 29.23 -30.52
C ALA A 88 -15.71 29.18 -29.65
N ASP A 89 -15.88 29.08 -28.33
CA ASP A 89 -14.78 28.83 -27.41
C ASP A 89 -14.85 27.43 -26.79
N ASN A 90 -13.76 26.71 -27.03
CA ASN A 90 -13.43 25.37 -26.63
C ASN A 90 -13.16 25.35 -25.11
N GLN A 91 -14.14 24.94 -24.30
CA GLN A 91 -13.95 24.82 -22.86
C GLN A 91 -13.11 23.59 -22.52
N SER A 92 -11.84 23.83 -22.21
CA SER A 92 -10.97 22.91 -21.48
C SER A 92 -11.57 22.64 -20.09
N LEU A 93 -11.68 21.36 -19.74
CA LEU A 93 -11.99 20.88 -18.41
C LEU A 93 -10.93 21.39 -17.40
N ASN A 94 -11.31 22.37 -16.59
CA ASN A 94 -10.50 22.86 -15.48
C ASN A 94 -10.48 21.82 -14.35
N SER A 95 -9.28 21.35 -14.01
CA SER A 95 -8.96 20.65 -12.77
C SER A 95 -9.14 21.59 -11.56
N PRO A 96 -9.74 21.17 -10.44
CA PRO A 96 -9.87 22.02 -9.26
C PRO A 96 -8.57 22.00 -8.44
N LEU A 97 -7.58 22.77 -8.88
CA LEU A 97 -6.48 23.20 -8.01
C LEU A 97 -6.89 24.55 -7.41
N THR A 98 -7.53 24.51 -6.25
CA THR A 98 -7.80 25.70 -5.44
C THR A 98 -6.48 26.27 -4.95
N GLU A 99 -6.18 27.54 -5.28
CA GLU A 99 -5.01 28.24 -4.73
C GLU A 99 -5.13 28.39 -3.20
N PRO A 100 -4.03 28.24 -2.43
CA PRO A 100 -4.07 28.33 -0.98
C PRO A 100 -4.26 29.78 -0.50
N ASN A 101 -5.15 29.92 0.48
CA ASN A 101 -5.39 31.13 1.26
C ASN A 101 -4.11 31.51 2.04
N PRO A 102 -3.69 32.78 2.12
CA PRO A 102 -2.43 33.15 2.75
C PRO A 102 -2.59 33.21 4.27
N SER A 103 -2.24 32.12 4.98
CA SER A 103 -1.93 32.17 6.41
C SER A 103 -0.45 32.48 6.60
N THR A 104 -0.17 33.39 7.55
CA THR A 104 1.08 34.15 7.74
C THR A 104 2.21 33.42 8.45
N GLU A 105 2.27 32.09 8.39
CA GLU A 105 3.40 31.30 8.88
C GLU A 105 4.04 30.55 7.70
N ASP A 106 5.35 30.72 7.50
CA ASP A 106 6.09 29.97 6.49
C ASP A 106 6.00 28.47 6.81
N GLY A 107 5.17 27.75 6.06
CA GLY A 107 4.90 26.33 6.28
C GLY A 107 6.14 25.43 6.16
N THR A 108 7.24 25.96 5.62
CA THR A 108 8.53 25.26 5.49
C THR A 108 9.34 25.26 6.80
N VAL A 109 9.05 26.18 7.74
CA VAL A 109 9.76 26.29 9.02
C VAL A 109 9.21 25.26 10.02
N PHE A 110 10.10 24.46 10.59
CA PHE A 110 9.77 23.36 11.49
C PHE A 110 9.99 23.71 12.96
N ASN A 111 11.22 24.12 13.33
CA ASN A 111 11.60 24.51 14.69
C ASN A 111 12.68 25.58 14.65
N GLU A 112 12.53 26.68 15.40
CA GLU A 112 13.62 27.65 15.68
C GLU A 112 14.38 28.15 14.42
N GLY A 113 13.68 28.23 13.27
CA GLY A 113 14.26 28.63 11.98
C GLY A 113 14.87 27.49 11.14
N ILE A 114 14.89 26.26 11.64
CA ILE A 114 15.22 25.04 10.87
C ILE A 114 14.05 24.70 9.95
N THR A 115 14.35 24.46 8.68
CA THR A 115 13.35 24.08 7.66
C THR A 115 13.15 22.57 7.61
N ILE A 116 11.98 22.11 7.16
CA ILE A 116 11.73 20.67 6.92
C ILE A 116 12.77 20.08 5.95
N SER A 117 13.19 20.86 4.96
CA SER A 117 14.21 20.45 3.98
C SER A 117 15.57 20.15 4.65
N THR A 118 15.93 20.94 5.66
CA THR A 118 17.15 20.71 6.46
C THR A 118 16.98 19.52 7.40
N GLU A 119 15.83 19.43 8.09
CA GLU A 119 15.55 18.36 9.05
C GLU A 119 15.52 16.96 8.42
N LEU A 120 15.06 16.87 7.17
CA LEU A 120 14.87 15.63 6.43
C LEU A 120 15.81 15.50 5.23
N ALA A 121 16.99 16.13 5.27
CA ALA A 121 17.94 16.12 4.14
C ALA A 121 18.28 14.70 3.66
N ASP A 122 18.39 13.74 4.57
CA ASP A 122 18.70 12.33 4.27
C ASP A 122 17.59 11.61 3.47
N LEU A 123 16.38 12.16 3.42
CA LEU A 123 15.27 11.68 2.59
C LEU A 123 15.48 11.97 1.09
N TYR A 124 16.32 12.95 0.79
CA TYR A 124 16.66 13.40 -0.55
C TYR A 124 18.06 12.98 -0.98
N ALA A 125 18.86 12.40 -0.08
CA ALA A 125 20.21 11.96 -0.36
C ALA A 125 20.29 10.95 -1.52
N GLU A 126 21.35 11.07 -2.34
CA GLU A 126 21.64 10.18 -3.47
C GLU A 126 21.57 8.69 -3.10
N ASN A 127 21.94 8.33 -1.87
CA ASN A 127 21.89 6.99 -1.34
C ASN A 127 20.56 6.27 -1.58
N ILE A 128 19.43 6.96 -1.42
CA ILE A 128 18.11 6.36 -1.64
C ILE A 128 17.93 5.98 -3.10
N LEU A 129 18.22 6.90 -4.02
CA LEU A 129 18.17 6.65 -5.46
C LEU A 129 19.12 5.52 -5.86
N ALA A 130 20.36 5.56 -5.37
CA ALA A 130 21.40 4.59 -5.69
C ALA A 130 21.03 3.16 -5.25
N LYS A 131 20.50 2.98 -4.03
CA LYS A 131 20.06 1.67 -3.54
C LYS A 131 18.94 1.09 -4.38
N VAL A 132 17.87 1.85 -4.60
CA VAL A 132 16.71 1.39 -5.36
C VAL A 132 17.11 1.06 -6.80
N TYR A 133 17.93 1.91 -7.44
CA TYR A 133 18.43 1.67 -8.78
C TYR A 133 19.35 0.44 -8.85
N ARG A 134 20.25 0.24 -7.88
CA ARG A 134 21.12 -0.95 -7.77
C ARG A 134 20.29 -2.23 -7.72
N THR A 135 19.28 -2.28 -6.85
CA THR A 135 18.38 -3.43 -6.74
C THR A 135 17.67 -3.70 -8.05
N ALA A 136 17.16 -2.66 -8.72
CA ALA A 136 16.49 -2.80 -10.00
C ALA A 136 17.40 -3.41 -11.09
N CYS A 137 18.65 -2.94 -11.16
CA CYS A 137 19.62 -3.44 -12.14
C CYS A 137 20.14 -4.84 -11.83
N LYS A 138 20.42 -5.18 -10.56
CA LYS A 138 20.90 -6.51 -10.15
C LYS A 138 19.96 -7.62 -10.63
N SER A 139 18.65 -7.41 -10.55
CA SER A 139 17.64 -8.40 -10.95
C SER A 139 17.44 -8.52 -12.47
N MET A 140 18.03 -7.62 -13.27
CA MET A 140 17.90 -7.60 -14.74
C MET A 140 19.15 -8.17 -15.44
N ILE A 141 20.10 -8.75 -14.71
CA ILE A 141 21.31 -9.36 -15.28
C ILE A 141 20.97 -10.78 -15.78
N GLY A 142 21.19 -11.05 -17.08
CA GLY A 142 21.06 -12.38 -17.68
C GLY A 142 20.21 -12.41 -18.96
N GLU A 143 19.67 -13.58 -19.30
CA GLU A 143 18.84 -13.78 -20.50
C GLU A 143 17.42 -13.18 -20.37
N ARG A 144 16.99 -12.86 -19.16
CA ARG A 144 15.65 -12.35 -18.87
C ARG A 144 15.63 -10.82 -18.95
N ARG A 145 14.63 -10.28 -19.65
CA ARG A 145 14.45 -8.82 -19.84
C ARG A 145 13.48 -8.19 -18.82
N PHE A 146 12.82 -8.99 -17.98
CA PHE A 146 11.80 -8.57 -17.01
C PHE A 146 11.99 -9.32 -15.68
N PRO A 147 11.56 -8.76 -14.54
CA PRO A 147 11.61 -9.45 -13.25
C PRO A 147 10.51 -10.51 -13.16
N ASP A 148 10.87 -11.77 -12.91
CA ASP A 148 9.90 -12.82 -12.56
C ASP A 148 9.53 -12.78 -11.06
N TYR A 149 10.36 -12.11 -10.26
CA TYR A 149 10.19 -11.97 -8.83
C TYR A 149 10.47 -10.54 -8.37
N PHE A 150 9.79 -10.12 -7.31
CA PHE A 150 9.75 -8.78 -6.76
C PHE A 150 10.32 -8.75 -5.34
N PRO A 151 11.08 -7.70 -4.98
CA PRO A 151 11.51 -7.44 -3.60
C PRO A 151 10.35 -7.49 -2.59
N GLU A 152 10.50 -8.28 -1.51
CA GLU A 152 9.53 -8.34 -0.40
C GLU A 152 10.13 -7.77 0.90
N TYR A 153 11.20 -8.38 1.40
CA TYR A 153 11.88 -7.96 2.63
C TYR A 153 13.37 -8.26 2.59
N VAL A 154 14.16 -7.56 3.42
CA VAL A 154 15.61 -7.73 3.56
C VAL A 154 15.91 -8.23 4.98
N PRO A 155 16.38 -9.48 5.16
CA PRO A 155 16.86 -9.95 6.44
C PRO A 155 18.02 -9.10 6.97
N GLN A 156 18.07 -8.86 8.27
CA GLN A 156 19.23 -8.21 8.91
C GLN A 156 20.25 -9.20 9.45
N ASP A 157 19.82 -10.43 9.71
CA ASP A 157 20.61 -11.49 10.31
C ASP A 157 20.51 -12.76 9.46
N GLY A 158 21.49 -13.65 9.60
CA GLY A 158 21.53 -14.93 8.90
C GLY A 158 22.26 -14.88 7.54
N PRO A 159 22.23 -15.99 6.79
CA PRO A 159 23.01 -16.14 5.55
C PRO A 159 22.55 -15.21 4.42
N ASP A 160 21.27 -14.84 4.41
CA ASP A 160 20.66 -13.98 3.39
C ASP A 160 20.60 -12.51 3.82
N ALA A 161 21.32 -12.14 4.89
CA ALA A 161 21.32 -10.78 5.42
C ALA A 161 21.77 -9.74 4.38
N GLY A 162 21.07 -8.62 4.33
CA GLY A 162 21.40 -7.48 3.46
C GLY A 162 20.85 -7.56 2.03
N SER A 163 20.33 -8.71 1.60
CA SER A 163 19.74 -8.87 0.27
C SER A 163 18.23 -9.07 0.32
N TYR A 164 17.50 -8.60 -0.70
CA TYR A 164 16.07 -8.84 -0.78
C TYR A 164 15.74 -10.33 -0.94
N THR A 165 14.87 -10.83 -0.07
CA THR A 165 14.03 -11.99 -0.38
C THR A 165 12.99 -11.57 -1.41
N LEU A 166 12.82 -12.39 -2.44
CA LEU A 166 11.95 -12.09 -3.58
C LEU A 166 10.67 -12.95 -3.55
N ARG A 167 9.61 -12.45 -4.18
CA ARG A 167 8.30 -13.12 -4.33
C ARG A 167 7.72 -12.94 -5.71
N GLU A 168 6.84 -13.85 -6.07
CA GLU A 168 6.05 -13.83 -7.29
C GLU A 168 5.17 -12.56 -7.42
N ALA A 169 4.81 -12.20 -8.64
CA ALA A 169 4.00 -10.99 -8.93
C ALA A 169 2.58 -11.07 -8.33
N GLU A 170 2.10 -12.28 -8.06
CA GLU A 170 0.81 -12.52 -7.41
C GLU A 170 0.82 -12.12 -5.93
N PHE A 171 2.00 -11.94 -5.33
CA PHE A 171 2.11 -11.53 -3.95
C PHE A 171 1.84 -10.03 -3.77
N TRP A 172 1.09 -9.68 -2.73
CA TRP A 172 0.51 -8.35 -2.52
C TRP A 172 1.52 -7.18 -2.48
N THR A 173 2.79 -7.45 -2.19
CA THR A 173 3.82 -6.41 -2.09
C THR A 173 4.49 -6.05 -3.41
N CYS A 174 4.20 -6.75 -4.51
CA CYS A 174 4.93 -6.61 -5.77
C CYS A 174 4.88 -5.19 -6.36
N GLY A 175 3.82 -4.43 -6.09
CA GLY A 175 3.63 -3.06 -6.61
C GLY A 175 4.53 -2.01 -5.96
N PHE A 176 5.00 -2.24 -4.72
CA PHE A 176 5.73 -1.21 -3.96
C PHE A 176 7.13 -0.92 -4.50
N PHE A 177 7.87 -1.93 -4.95
CA PHE A 177 9.21 -1.70 -5.50
C PHE A 177 9.18 -0.92 -6.83
N PRO A 178 8.37 -1.31 -7.83
CA PRO A 178 8.12 -0.48 -9.00
C PRO A 178 7.58 0.91 -8.61
N GLY A 179 6.73 1.00 -7.58
CA GLY A 179 6.28 2.28 -7.03
C GLY A 179 7.42 3.19 -6.57
N SER A 180 8.40 2.66 -5.84
CA SER A 180 9.60 3.41 -5.44
C SER A 180 10.41 3.92 -6.64
N LEU A 181 10.51 3.12 -7.71
CA LEU A 181 11.15 3.53 -8.96
C LEU A 181 10.41 4.71 -9.62
N TYR A 182 9.08 4.61 -9.73
CA TYR A 182 8.26 5.70 -10.28
C TYR A 182 8.29 6.96 -9.40
N SER A 183 8.32 6.84 -8.08
CA SER A 183 8.50 7.99 -7.19
C SER A 183 9.84 8.68 -7.41
N LEU A 184 10.92 7.92 -7.64
CA LEU A 184 12.21 8.50 -7.99
C LEU A 184 12.21 9.13 -9.40
N LEU A 185 11.50 8.54 -10.36
CA LEU A 185 11.30 9.12 -11.69
C LEU A 185 10.48 10.43 -11.62
N GLU A 186 9.43 10.49 -10.80
CA GLU A 186 8.67 11.70 -10.52
C GLU A 186 9.61 12.79 -9.99
N ARG A 187 10.44 12.44 -8.98
CA ARG A 187 11.41 13.38 -8.39
C ARG A 187 12.39 13.88 -9.44
N ALA A 188 12.94 12.99 -10.27
CA ALA A 188 13.84 13.38 -11.35
C ALA A 188 13.15 14.27 -12.40
N THR A 189 11.86 14.08 -12.64
CA THR A 189 11.09 14.78 -13.69
C THR A 189 10.58 16.14 -13.22
N ARG A 190 9.87 16.17 -12.08
CA ARG A 190 9.19 17.35 -11.54
C ARG A 190 10.06 18.16 -10.58
N PHE A 191 10.99 17.51 -9.87
CA PHE A 191 11.78 18.12 -8.79
C PHE A 191 13.29 17.84 -8.90
N PRO A 192 13.93 18.05 -10.06
CA PRO A 192 15.31 17.58 -10.32
C PRO A 192 16.37 18.13 -9.36
N ALA A 193 16.12 19.27 -8.69
CA ALA A 193 17.02 19.82 -7.68
C ALA A 193 17.15 18.95 -6.41
N HIS A 194 16.22 18.02 -6.19
CA HIS A 194 16.11 17.21 -4.97
C HIS A 194 16.56 15.74 -5.16
N LEU A 195 17.39 15.46 -6.18
CA LEU A 195 18.03 14.15 -6.34
C LEU A 195 19.32 13.99 -5.51
N GLY A 196 19.66 14.98 -4.68
CA GLY A 196 20.62 14.87 -3.57
C GLY A 196 22.03 14.46 -3.90
N SER A 197 22.54 14.80 -5.10
CA SER A 197 23.92 14.50 -5.48
C SER A 197 24.62 15.69 -6.15
N PRO A 198 25.84 16.04 -5.71
CA PRO A 198 26.68 17.00 -6.42
C PRO A 198 27.21 16.44 -7.75
N ASN A 199 27.18 15.12 -7.95
CA ASN A 199 27.60 14.47 -9.19
C ASN A 199 26.50 14.50 -10.27
N ILE A 200 25.25 14.79 -9.87
CA ILE A 200 24.13 14.98 -10.78
C ILE A 200 24.17 16.43 -11.25
N THR A 201 24.44 16.63 -12.54
CA THR A 201 24.72 17.96 -13.09
C THR A 201 23.77 18.32 -14.22
N SER A 202 23.42 19.61 -14.32
CA SER A 202 22.73 20.17 -15.49
C SER A 202 23.69 20.44 -16.67
N SER A 203 24.99 20.52 -16.40
CA SER A 203 26.06 20.77 -17.36
C SER A 203 26.94 19.52 -17.59
N GLN A 204 27.57 19.39 -18.76
CA GLN A 204 28.51 18.30 -19.08
C GLN A 204 29.83 18.39 -18.28
N GLN A 205 29.78 18.22 -16.95
CA GLN A 205 31.00 17.99 -16.18
C GLN A 205 31.61 16.66 -16.62
N PRO A 206 32.94 16.55 -16.80
CA PRO A 206 33.59 15.36 -17.37
C PRO A 206 33.21 14.05 -16.67
N ASN A 207 32.94 14.11 -15.36
CA ASN A 207 32.60 12.96 -14.52
C ASN A 207 31.16 13.00 -13.97
N GLY A 208 30.35 13.99 -14.34
CA GLY A 208 28.98 14.14 -13.86
C GLY A 208 27.99 13.23 -14.60
N ILE A 209 26.90 12.86 -13.94
CA ILE A 209 25.75 12.18 -14.54
C ILE A 209 24.69 13.24 -14.85
N SER A 210 24.27 13.34 -16.11
CA SER A 210 23.26 14.32 -16.47
C SER A 210 21.88 13.90 -15.95
N ILE A 211 21.04 14.87 -15.57
CA ILE A 211 19.65 14.60 -15.19
C ILE A 211 18.88 13.83 -16.28
N GLN A 212 19.17 14.10 -17.55
CA GLN A 212 18.54 13.41 -18.67
C GLN A 212 18.95 11.93 -18.71
N THR A 213 20.22 11.63 -18.41
CA THR A 213 20.70 10.25 -18.29
C THR A 213 19.98 9.51 -17.17
N ILE A 214 19.76 10.15 -16.03
CA ILE A 214 19.04 9.56 -14.90
C ILE A 214 17.59 9.27 -15.26
N ARG A 215 16.90 10.25 -15.86
CA ARG A 215 15.50 10.08 -16.31
C ARG A 215 15.37 8.92 -17.29
N LEU A 216 16.24 8.83 -18.30
CA LEU A 216 16.20 7.76 -19.30
C LEU A 216 16.44 6.38 -18.68
N ASN A 217 17.42 6.26 -17.77
CA ASN A 217 17.71 4.98 -17.10
C ASN A 217 16.59 4.60 -16.12
N LEU A 218 16.06 5.57 -15.35
CA LEU A 218 14.90 5.35 -14.47
C LEU A 218 13.66 4.93 -15.26
N GLN A 219 13.35 5.61 -16.36
CA GLN A 219 12.21 5.23 -17.22
C GLN A 219 12.37 3.78 -17.72
N ALA A 220 13.56 3.40 -18.19
CA ALA A 220 13.80 2.05 -18.70
C ALA A 220 13.56 0.96 -17.63
N VAL A 221 14.00 1.19 -16.38
CA VAL A 221 13.71 0.25 -15.29
C VAL A 221 12.25 0.32 -14.86
N CYS A 222 11.62 1.51 -14.82
CA CYS A 222 10.19 1.67 -14.54
C CYS A 222 9.32 0.86 -15.51
N ASP A 223 9.55 0.99 -16.82
CA ASP A 223 8.84 0.27 -17.89
C ASP A 223 9.05 -1.25 -17.81
N THR A 224 10.22 -1.66 -17.32
CA THR A 224 10.57 -3.08 -17.15
C THR A 224 9.82 -3.67 -15.97
N TRP A 225 9.86 -2.99 -14.84
CA TRP A 225 9.33 -3.45 -13.56
C TRP A 225 7.80 -3.32 -13.44
N SER A 226 7.15 -2.41 -14.17
CA SER A 226 5.68 -2.32 -14.18
C SER A 226 5.00 -3.34 -15.10
N ARG A 227 5.73 -3.95 -16.05
CA ARG A 227 5.12 -4.81 -17.07
C ARG A 227 4.29 -5.97 -16.50
N PRO A 228 4.79 -6.77 -15.52
CA PRO A 228 3.99 -7.84 -14.94
C PRO A 228 2.75 -7.35 -14.17
N LEU A 229 2.73 -6.09 -13.71
CA LEU A 229 1.59 -5.55 -12.96
C LEU A 229 0.33 -5.41 -13.83
N HIS A 230 0.49 -5.15 -15.13
CA HIS A 230 -0.65 -5.10 -16.07
C HIS A 230 -1.37 -6.45 -16.17
N GLU A 231 -0.64 -7.55 -15.99
CA GLU A 231 -1.17 -8.92 -16.07
C GLU A 231 -1.89 -9.33 -14.78
N MET A 232 -1.77 -8.56 -13.70
CA MET A 232 -2.45 -8.81 -12.43
C MET A 232 -3.84 -8.16 -12.33
N THR A 233 -4.25 -7.39 -13.33
CA THR A 233 -5.40 -6.46 -13.24
C THR A 233 -6.77 -7.15 -13.26
N ASP A 234 -6.85 -8.39 -13.74
CA ASP A 234 -8.08 -9.19 -13.82
C ASP A 234 -8.31 -10.08 -12.59
N ARG A 235 -7.39 -10.03 -11.61
CA ARG A 235 -7.49 -10.83 -10.39
C ARG A 235 -8.67 -10.41 -9.52
N THR A 236 -9.55 -11.37 -9.25
CA THR A 236 -10.73 -11.19 -8.40
C THR A 236 -10.60 -11.94 -7.06
N ASP A 237 -9.44 -12.50 -6.75
CA ASP A 237 -9.17 -13.36 -5.58
C ASP A 237 -8.59 -12.61 -4.38
N THR A 238 -8.24 -11.33 -4.54
CA THR A 238 -7.63 -10.49 -3.49
C THR A 238 -8.20 -9.08 -3.45
N HIS A 239 -8.17 -8.46 -2.28
CA HIS A 239 -8.44 -7.03 -2.13
C HIS A 239 -7.18 -6.16 -2.32
N ASP A 240 -5.99 -6.76 -2.27
CA ASP A 240 -4.70 -6.07 -2.33
C ASP A 240 -4.33 -5.57 -3.73
N ILE A 241 -5.24 -5.68 -4.70
CA ILE A 241 -4.97 -5.27 -6.08
C ILE A 241 -4.66 -3.77 -6.17
N GLY A 242 -5.17 -2.95 -5.25
CA GLY A 242 -4.77 -1.55 -5.12
C GLY A 242 -3.28 -1.40 -4.80
N PHE A 243 -2.75 -2.15 -3.84
CA PHE A 243 -1.32 -2.16 -3.54
C PHE A 243 -0.44 -2.71 -4.67
N ILE A 244 -0.99 -3.60 -5.51
CA ILE A 244 -0.29 -4.15 -6.67
C ILE A 244 -0.16 -3.10 -7.77
N VAL A 245 -1.24 -2.36 -8.08
CA VAL A 245 -1.28 -1.51 -9.29
C VAL A 245 -1.01 -0.03 -9.02
N MET A 246 -1.56 0.53 -7.93
CA MET A 246 -1.59 1.97 -7.71
C MET A 246 -0.20 2.60 -7.50
N PRO A 247 0.73 2.00 -6.73
CA PRO A 247 2.04 2.62 -6.47
C PRO A 247 2.83 2.97 -7.74
N ALA A 248 2.70 2.16 -8.80
CA ALA A 248 3.46 2.31 -10.03
C ALA A 248 2.61 2.85 -11.19
N LEU A 249 1.49 2.20 -11.50
CA LEU A 249 0.73 2.50 -12.73
C LEU A 249 0.09 3.88 -12.69
N ARG A 250 -0.27 4.38 -11.50
CA ARG A 250 -0.80 5.75 -11.36
C ARG A 250 0.24 6.78 -11.75
N LEU A 251 1.47 6.65 -11.22
CA LEU A 251 2.56 7.57 -11.54
C LEU A 251 2.99 7.46 -13.00
N ASP A 252 2.99 6.26 -13.58
CA ASP A 252 3.23 6.10 -15.01
C ASP A 252 2.22 6.90 -15.85
N TRP A 253 0.93 6.70 -15.60
CA TRP A 253 -0.13 7.47 -16.26
C TRP A 253 0.03 8.98 -16.07
N GLU A 254 0.26 9.45 -14.83
CA GLU A 254 0.34 10.88 -14.50
C GLU A 254 1.62 11.57 -15.00
N LEU A 255 2.70 10.82 -15.25
CA LEU A 255 3.97 11.35 -15.74
C LEU A 255 4.07 11.30 -17.27
N THR A 256 3.55 10.24 -17.88
CA THR A 256 3.82 9.94 -19.31
C THR A 256 2.56 9.99 -20.18
N GLY A 257 1.36 9.99 -19.58
CA GLY A 257 0.11 9.83 -20.31
C GLY A 257 -0.09 8.42 -20.86
N ASN A 258 0.53 7.40 -20.26
CA ASN A 258 0.38 6.00 -20.69
C ASN A 258 -1.05 5.48 -20.46
N LEU A 259 -1.86 5.49 -21.53
CA LEU A 259 -3.26 5.03 -21.50
C LEU A 259 -3.40 3.56 -21.07
N ARG A 260 -2.42 2.69 -21.36
CA ARG A 260 -2.46 1.29 -20.90
C ARG A 260 -2.47 1.20 -19.37
N SER A 261 -1.74 2.10 -18.70
CA SER A 261 -1.69 2.15 -17.24
C SER A 261 -3.01 2.64 -16.66
N LEU A 262 -3.65 3.64 -17.27
CA LEU A 262 -5.00 4.05 -16.89
C LEU A 262 -6.03 2.93 -17.10
N ASP A 263 -6.00 2.25 -18.25
CA ASP A 263 -6.88 1.12 -18.54
C ASP A 263 -6.70 -0.02 -17.52
N SER A 264 -5.45 -0.29 -17.14
CA SER A 264 -5.09 -1.28 -16.12
C SER A 264 -5.63 -0.91 -14.73
N ILE A 265 -5.56 0.36 -14.35
CA ILE A 265 -6.14 0.88 -13.10
C ILE A 265 -7.66 0.70 -13.11
N ILE A 266 -8.33 1.08 -14.19
CA ILE A 266 -9.78 0.93 -14.33
C ILE A 266 -10.19 -0.55 -14.29
N GLN A 267 -9.46 -1.41 -14.98
CA GLN A 267 -9.71 -2.86 -14.95
C GLN A 267 -9.53 -3.44 -13.55
N ALA A 268 -8.43 -3.10 -12.87
CA ALA A 268 -8.17 -3.53 -11.50
C ALA A 268 -9.26 -3.06 -10.52
N ALA A 269 -9.76 -1.82 -10.68
CA ALA A 269 -10.86 -1.31 -9.86
C ALA A 269 -12.15 -2.11 -10.07
N LYS A 270 -12.47 -2.49 -11.31
CA LYS A 270 -13.61 -3.37 -11.61
C LYS A 270 -13.42 -4.76 -11.00
N SER A 271 -12.22 -5.34 -11.09
CA SER A 271 -11.89 -6.64 -10.48
C SER A 271 -12.01 -6.60 -8.95
N LEU A 272 -11.57 -5.52 -8.30
CA LEU A 272 -11.77 -5.33 -6.86
C LEU A 272 -13.27 -5.23 -6.51
N ALA A 273 -14.04 -4.49 -7.31
CA ALA A 273 -15.47 -4.31 -7.08
C ALA A 273 -16.27 -5.63 -7.16
N THR A 274 -15.80 -6.65 -7.90
CA THR A 274 -16.49 -7.96 -7.91
C THR A 274 -16.45 -8.67 -6.56
N ARG A 275 -15.57 -8.26 -5.65
CA ARG A 275 -15.48 -8.79 -4.28
C ARG A 275 -16.45 -8.09 -3.31
N TYR A 276 -17.17 -7.07 -3.78
CA TYR A 276 -18.21 -6.39 -3.00
C TYR A 276 -19.44 -7.28 -2.81
N ILE A 277 -19.93 -7.36 -1.57
CA ILE A 277 -21.15 -8.08 -1.23
C ILE A 277 -22.20 -7.03 -0.79
N PRO A 278 -23.21 -6.73 -1.63
CA PRO A 278 -24.16 -5.65 -1.35
C PRO A 278 -24.92 -5.79 -0.03
N THR A 279 -25.21 -7.02 0.39
CA THR A 279 -25.95 -7.31 1.64
C THR A 279 -25.15 -7.00 2.90
N SER A 280 -23.81 -7.04 2.84
CA SER A 280 -22.93 -6.65 3.94
C SER A 280 -22.41 -5.22 3.80
N GLY A 281 -22.45 -4.66 2.59
CA GLY A 281 -21.93 -3.34 2.28
C GLY A 281 -20.41 -3.26 2.25
N ALA A 282 -19.70 -4.39 2.09
CA ALA A 282 -18.26 -4.48 2.18
C ALA A 282 -17.61 -5.27 1.03
N ILE A 283 -16.30 -5.10 0.85
CA ILE A 283 -15.44 -5.83 -0.07
C ILE A 283 -14.74 -6.93 0.70
N ARG A 284 -14.85 -8.19 0.24
CA ARG A 284 -14.18 -9.33 0.90
C ARG A 284 -12.67 -9.20 0.77
N SER A 285 -11.95 -9.25 1.88
CA SER A 285 -10.48 -9.18 1.87
C SER A 285 -9.83 -10.50 1.49
N TRP A 286 -10.14 -11.56 2.24
CA TRP A 286 -9.62 -12.91 2.01
C TRP A 286 -10.76 -13.92 1.86
N ASP A 287 -10.50 -14.93 1.05
CA ASP A 287 -11.41 -16.06 0.84
C ASP A 287 -11.34 -17.05 1.99
N LEU A 288 -10.18 -17.16 2.65
CA LEU A 288 -9.89 -18.07 3.74
C LEU A 288 -9.02 -17.35 4.77
N LEU A 289 -9.19 -17.67 6.06
CA LEU A 289 -8.28 -17.24 7.13
C LEU A 289 -7.72 -18.47 7.84
N LEU A 290 -6.42 -18.69 7.71
CA LEU A 290 -5.74 -19.91 8.20
C LEU A 290 -4.56 -19.55 9.12
N LYS A 291 -4.74 -19.79 10.43
CA LYS A 291 -3.68 -19.73 11.46
C LYS A 291 -3.53 -21.10 12.12
N LYS A 292 -2.47 -21.30 12.90
CA LYS A 292 -2.27 -22.55 13.67
C LYS A 292 -3.43 -22.88 14.60
N ASN A 293 -4.15 -21.87 15.09
CA ASN A 293 -5.22 -22.01 16.07
C ASN A 293 -6.61 -21.59 15.58
N LEU A 294 -6.76 -21.21 14.30
CA LEU A 294 -8.01 -20.71 13.75
C LEU A 294 -8.10 -20.98 12.26
N GLU A 295 -9.27 -21.46 11.82
CA GLU A 295 -9.56 -21.74 10.43
C GLU A 295 -10.96 -21.26 10.08
N ILE A 296 -11.06 -20.38 9.08
CA ILE A 296 -12.31 -19.91 8.51
C ILE A 296 -12.25 -20.20 7.01
N ARG A 297 -13.13 -21.10 6.55
CA ARG A 297 -13.22 -21.53 5.15
C ARG A 297 -14.57 -21.26 4.50
N ASP A 298 -15.64 -21.31 5.29
CA ASP A 298 -17.00 -21.17 4.78
C ASP A 298 -17.33 -19.69 4.53
N GLN A 299 -17.37 -19.32 3.26
CA GLN A 299 -17.66 -17.97 2.79
C GLN A 299 -19.16 -17.61 2.88
N THR A 300 -20.05 -18.59 3.03
CA THR A 300 -21.50 -18.38 3.12
C THR A 300 -21.92 -17.88 4.50
N GLU A 301 -21.19 -18.28 5.54
CA GLU A 301 -21.40 -17.85 6.92
C GLU A 301 -20.40 -16.78 7.37
N ASN A 302 -19.30 -16.58 6.65
CA ASN A 302 -18.21 -15.70 7.07
C ASN A 302 -17.69 -14.82 5.93
N MET A 303 -17.48 -13.55 6.26
CA MET A 303 -16.82 -12.58 5.40
C MET A 303 -15.70 -11.91 6.16
N ILE A 304 -14.47 -12.13 5.69
CA ILE A 304 -13.26 -11.60 6.32
C ILE A 304 -12.94 -10.25 5.71
N LEU A 305 -12.86 -9.24 6.57
CA LEU A 305 -12.43 -7.88 6.26
C LEU A 305 -11.16 -7.58 7.08
N ILE A 306 -10.23 -6.82 6.50
CA ILE A 306 -9.01 -6.37 7.19
C ILE A 306 -8.78 -4.87 6.98
N ILE A 307 -8.11 -4.24 7.96
CA ILE A 307 -7.99 -2.77 8.03
C ILE A 307 -7.17 -2.13 6.89
N ASP A 308 -6.21 -2.86 6.33
CA ASP A 308 -5.41 -2.49 5.16
C ASP A 308 -6.23 -2.35 3.87
N SER A 309 -7.37 -3.05 3.77
CA SER A 309 -8.30 -2.88 2.65
C SER A 309 -8.80 -1.44 2.49
N LEU A 310 -8.75 -0.63 3.55
CA LEU A 310 -9.06 0.78 3.51
C LEU A 310 -8.12 1.57 2.57
N CYS A 311 -6.83 1.20 2.52
CA CYS A 311 -5.87 1.85 1.63
C CYS A 311 -6.04 1.41 0.16
N ASN A 312 -6.68 0.27 -0.09
CA ASN A 312 -6.99 -0.20 -1.44
C ASN A 312 -8.20 0.54 -2.05
N LEU A 313 -8.96 1.31 -1.26
CA LEU A 313 -10.10 2.08 -1.75
C LEU A 313 -9.70 3.25 -2.67
N ASP A 314 -8.48 3.77 -2.54
CA ASP A 314 -7.96 4.82 -3.43
C ASP A 314 -8.02 4.38 -4.90
N LEU A 315 -7.84 3.09 -5.18
CA LEU A 315 -8.01 2.51 -6.52
C LEU A 315 -9.42 2.75 -7.09
N LEU A 316 -10.45 2.45 -6.29
CA LEU A 316 -11.86 2.59 -6.70
C LEU A 316 -12.23 4.06 -6.90
N TYR A 317 -11.85 4.93 -5.96
CA TYR A 317 -12.10 6.38 -6.07
C TYR A 317 -11.38 7.00 -7.27
N TYR A 318 -10.11 6.64 -7.48
CA TYR A 318 -9.32 7.14 -8.60
C TYR A 318 -9.92 6.69 -9.94
N ALA A 319 -10.19 5.39 -10.11
CA ALA A 319 -10.83 4.89 -11.32
C ALA A 319 -12.20 5.54 -11.56
N ALA A 320 -13.02 5.70 -10.51
CA ALA A 320 -14.30 6.38 -10.61
C ALA A 320 -14.19 7.80 -11.18
N SER A 321 -13.16 8.55 -10.77
CA SER A 321 -12.94 9.93 -11.25
C SER A 321 -12.52 10.01 -12.73
N HIS A 322 -12.05 8.90 -13.31
CA HIS A 322 -11.64 8.78 -14.70
C HIS A 322 -12.69 8.13 -15.61
N MET A 323 -13.87 7.79 -15.06
CA MET A 323 -14.95 7.11 -15.77
C MET A 323 -16.23 7.95 -15.76
N ALA A 324 -16.94 8.01 -16.89
CA ALA A 324 -18.24 8.68 -16.95
C ALA A 324 -19.32 7.97 -16.09
N ASP A 325 -19.20 6.65 -15.92
CA ASP A 325 -20.08 5.77 -15.16
C ASP A 325 -19.43 5.28 -13.84
N GLY A 326 -18.44 5.99 -13.33
CA GLY A 326 -17.66 5.61 -12.14
C GLY A 326 -18.42 5.60 -10.79
N LYS A 327 -19.69 6.03 -10.77
CA LYS A 327 -20.46 6.22 -9.52
C LYS A 327 -20.55 4.94 -8.69
N GLU A 328 -20.73 3.78 -9.32
CA GLU A 328 -20.84 2.51 -8.60
C GLU A 328 -19.55 2.18 -7.84
N LEU A 329 -18.37 2.38 -8.45
CA LEU A 329 -17.08 2.14 -7.80
C LEU A 329 -16.89 3.08 -6.58
N TYR A 330 -17.28 4.34 -6.73
CA TYR A 330 -17.25 5.33 -5.64
C TYR A 330 -18.18 4.92 -4.49
N ASP A 331 -19.42 4.49 -4.79
CA ASP A 331 -20.41 4.08 -3.80
C ASP A 331 -19.95 2.82 -3.04
N ILE A 332 -19.39 1.83 -3.76
CA ILE A 332 -18.82 0.60 -3.20
C ILE A 332 -17.70 0.92 -2.21
N ALA A 333 -16.74 1.77 -2.62
CA ALA A 333 -15.63 2.18 -1.76
C ALA A 333 -16.13 2.90 -0.50
N THR A 334 -17.06 3.84 -0.66
CA THR A 334 -17.62 4.60 0.47
C THR A 334 -18.39 3.69 1.42
N SER A 335 -19.16 2.72 0.90
CA SER A 335 -19.87 1.74 1.70
C SER A 335 -18.91 0.90 2.54
N HIS A 336 -17.85 0.37 1.92
CA HIS A 336 -16.84 -0.43 2.59
C HIS A 336 -16.15 0.34 3.72
N ALA A 337 -15.74 1.59 3.47
CA ALA A 337 -15.14 2.45 4.48
C ALA A 337 -16.05 2.64 5.70
N ARG A 338 -17.36 2.82 5.51
CA ARG A 338 -18.33 2.93 6.62
C ARG A 338 -18.49 1.62 7.40
N VAL A 339 -18.39 0.46 6.75
CA VAL A 339 -18.38 -0.83 7.45
C VAL A 339 -17.15 -0.94 8.34
N LEU A 340 -15.97 -0.53 7.87
CA LEU A 340 -14.73 -0.55 8.64
C LEU A 340 -14.80 0.36 9.88
N LEU A 341 -15.51 1.49 9.83
CA LEU A 341 -15.71 2.37 10.99
C LEU A 341 -16.37 1.64 12.15
N ARG A 342 -17.39 0.82 11.87
CA ARG A 342 -18.16 0.10 12.89
C ARG A 342 -17.50 -1.20 13.32
N THR A 343 -16.78 -1.86 12.42
CA THR A 343 -16.25 -3.21 12.64
C THR A 343 -14.84 -3.21 13.22
N HIS A 344 -13.96 -2.30 12.77
CA HIS A 344 -12.54 -2.34 13.14
C HIS A 344 -12.16 -1.36 14.25
N LEU A 345 -12.84 -0.23 14.36
CA LEU A 345 -12.49 0.79 15.35
C LEU A 345 -13.01 0.41 16.73
N ARG A 346 -12.11 0.41 17.71
CA ARG A 346 -12.43 0.30 19.14
C ARG A 346 -12.30 1.68 19.74
N LYS A 347 -13.39 2.18 20.31
CA LYS A 347 -13.39 3.46 21.01
C LYS A 347 -12.59 3.33 22.29
N GLU A 348 -11.61 4.21 22.45
CA GLU A 348 -10.73 4.23 23.61
C GLU A 348 -11.18 5.29 24.63
N PRO A 349 -10.84 5.13 25.91
CA PRO A 349 -11.15 6.12 26.93
C PRO A 349 -10.45 7.46 26.64
N PRO A 350 -10.94 8.58 27.19
CA PRO A 350 -10.25 9.86 27.06
C PRO A 350 -8.81 9.77 27.60
N MET A 351 -7.82 9.99 26.72
CA MET A 351 -6.39 9.86 27.04
C MET A 351 -5.62 11.19 26.97
N SER A 352 -6.27 12.28 26.56
CA SER A 352 -5.59 13.54 26.26
C SER A 352 -5.19 14.33 27.50
N LEU A 353 -3.89 14.65 27.61
CA LEU A 353 -3.34 15.70 28.48
C LEU A 353 -2.90 16.96 27.71
N ASP A 354 -2.98 16.93 26.37
CA ASP A 354 -2.51 18.03 25.51
C ASP A 354 -3.68 18.93 25.09
N SER A 355 -3.55 20.24 25.28
CA SER A 355 -4.56 21.22 24.87
C SER A 355 -4.78 21.26 23.35
N LEU A 356 -3.76 20.93 22.56
CA LEU A 356 -3.79 20.95 21.09
C LEU A 356 -4.27 19.64 20.46
N ALA A 357 -4.43 18.57 21.25
CA ALA A 357 -4.91 17.30 20.74
C ALA A 357 -6.39 17.35 20.33
N TYR A 358 -6.74 16.56 19.31
CA TYR A 358 -8.12 16.38 18.89
C TYR A 358 -9.00 15.89 20.05
N LYS A 359 -10.15 16.55 20.24
CA LYS A 359 -11.04 16.37 21.41
C LYS A 359 -12.15 15.34 21.22
N GLY A 360 -12.31 14.81 20.01
CA GLY A 360 -13.30 13.77 19.75
C GLY A 360 -12.87 12.39 20.25
N ALA A 361 -13.57 11.37 19.79
CA ALA A 361 -13.26 9.99 20.14
C ALA A 361 -11.92 9.55 19.55
N TRP A 362 -11.13 8.84 20.35
CA TRP A 362 -9.89 8.20 19.90
C TRP A 362 -10.14 6.72 19.68
N TYR A 363 -9.37 6.13 18.79
CA TYR A 363 -9.61 4.77 18.34
C TYR A 363 -8.32 3.94 18.27
N SER A 364 -8.36 2.75 18.85
CA SER A 364 -7.48 1.66 18.44
C SER A 364 -8.15 0.82 17.36
N THR A 365 -7.40 -0.03 16.68
CA THR A 365 -7.92 -0.91 15.63
C THR A 365 -7.70 -2.39 15.97
N CYS A 366 -8.71 -3.23 15.74
CA CYS A 366 -8.41 -4.64 15.45
C CYS A 366 -7.86 -4.78 14.02
N HIS A 367 -7.13 -5.85 13.75
CA HIS A 367 -6.61 -6.12 12.40
C HIS A 367 -7.72 -6.66 11.49
N VAL A 368 -8.44 -7.68 11.95
CA VAL A 368 -9.39 -8.47 11.15
C VAL A 368 -10.79 -8.37 11.77
N ALA A 369 -11.81 -8.17 10.96
CA ALA A 369 -13.20 -8.39 11.33
C ALA A 369 -13.80 -9.56 10.53
N ASN A 370 -14.49 -10.47 11.22
CA ASN A 370 -15.36 -11.46 10.59
C ASN A 370 -16.80 -10.98 10.73
N ILE A 371 -17.51 -10.82 9.62
CA ILE A 371 -18.91 -10.41 9.58
C ILE A 371 -19.78 -11.46 8.89
N ASP A 372 -21.09 -11.41 9.13
CA ASP A 372 -22.07 -12.20 8.39
C ASP A 372 -22.31 -11.57 6.99
N PRO A 373 -22.06 -12.29 5.88
CA PRO A 373 -22.24 -11.73 4.54
C PRO A 373 -23.69 -11.37 4.20
N ARG A 374 -24.68 -11.92 4.91
CA ARG A 374 -26.12 -11.74 4.60
C ARG A 374 -26.68 -10.43 5.14
N ASN A 375 -26.08 -9.85 6.18
CA ASN A 375 -26.59 -8.64 6.84
C ASN A 375 -25.49 -7.67 7.33
N GLY A 376 -24.22 -8.06 7.25
CA GLY A 376 -23.08 -7.25 7.68
C GLY A 376 -22.84 -7.21 9.20
N GLU A 377 -23.50 -8.06 9.99
CA GLU A 377 -23.32 -8.09 11.44
C GLU A 377 -21.93 -8.59 11.83
N LEU A 378 -21.30 -7.89 12.79
CA LEU A 378 -19.98 -8.25 13.30
C LEU A 378 -20.06 -9.53 14.15
N LYS A 379 -19.37 -10.58 13.73
CA LYS A 379 -19.27 -11.87 14.45
C LYS A 379 -18.08 -11.89 15.40
N ALA A 380 -16.91 -11.41 14.94
CA ALA A 380 -15.70 -11.40 15.74
C ALA A 380 -14.69 -10.34 15.28
N ARG A 381 -13.94 -9.80 16.24
CA ARG A 381 -12.70 -9.06 16.02
C ARG A 381 -11.53 -9.98 16.28
N LEU A 382 -10.58 -10.00 15.36
CA LEU A 382 -9.48 -10.96 15.34
C LEU A 382 -8.18 -10.26 14.93
N THR A 383 -7.07 -10.98 15.06
CA THR A 383 -5.79 -10.60 14.46
C THR A 383 -5.20 -11.71 13.60
N HIS A 384 -4.48 -11.33 12.54
CA HIS A 384 -3.64 -12.26 11.77
C HIS A 384 -2.15 -12.02 11.99
N GLN A 385 -1.73 -10.76 12.08
CA GLN A 385 -0.31 -10.38 12.20
C GLN A 385 0.06 -9.73 13.54
N GLY A 386 -0.90 -9.11 14.23
CA GLY A 386 -0.70 -8.48 15.54
C GLY A 386 -0.49 -9.50 16.66
N TYR A 387 -0.21 -9.03 17.88
CA TYR A 387 0.08 -9.89 19.01
C TYR A 387 -1.13 -10.72 19.45
N ASP A 388 -2.26 -10.06 19.68
CA ASP A 388 -3.52 -10.61 20.16
C ASP A 388 -4.73 -9.98 19.46
N ASN A 389 -5.91 -10.59 19.56
CA ASN A 389 -7.16 -10.02 19.03
C ASN A 389 -7.46 -8.66 19.69
N GLU A 390 -7.15 -8.51 20.97
CA GLU A 390 -7.36 -7.26 21.72
C GLU A 390 -6.18 -6.28 21.67
N SER A 391 -5.05 -6.71 21.12
CA SER A 391 -3.88 -5.84 20.91
C SER A 391 -4.07 -4.85 19.76
N THR A 392 -3.23 -3.83 19.72
CA THR A 392 -3.15 -2.85 18.64
C THR A 392 -1.84 -2.99 17.88
N TRP A 393 -1.93 -3.73 16.79
CA TRP A 393 -0.85 -3.88 15.82
C TRP A 393 -0.55 -2.53 15.14
N ALA A 394 0.69 -2.05 15.27
CA ALA A 394 1.05 -0.68 14.93
C ALA A 394 0.84 -0.36 13.44
N ARG A 395 1.14 -1.30 12.53
CA ARG A 395 0.88 -1.09 11.10
C ARG A 395 -0.60 -1.11 10.74
N GLY A 396 -1.42 -1.91 11.43
CA GLY A 396 -2.88 -1.89 11.26
C GLY A 396 -3.47 -0.53 11.64
N GLN A 397 -3.00 0.03 12.76
CA GLN A 397 -3.35 1.40 13.17
C GLN A 397 -2.94 2.41 12.09
N SER A 398 -1.74 2.26 11.53
CA SER A 398 -1.19 3.14 10.49
C SER A 398 -2.00 3.09 9.19
N TRP A 399 -2.46 1.90 8.78
CA TRP A 399 -3.39 1.75 7.65
C TRP A 399 -4.73 2.43 7.89
N GLY A 400 -5.24 2.39 9.13
CA GLY A 400 -6.42 3.17 9.50
C GLY A 400 -6.21 4.67 9.32
N ILE A 401 -5.09 5.21 9.81
CA ILE A 401 -4.76 6.64 9.69
C ILE A 401 -4.70 7.05 8.21
N LEU A 402 -3.89 6.35 7.41
CA LEU A 402 -3.72 6.68 6.00
C LEU A 402 -5.01 6.48 5.19
N GLY A 403 -5.66 5.34 5.35
CA GLY A 403 -6.83 4.97 4.57
C GLY A 403 -8.03 5.90 4.83
N TYR A 404 -8.31 6.29 6.07
CA TYR A 404 -9.39 7.25 6.34
C TYR A 404 -9.03 8.67 5.90
N ALA A 405 -7.77 9.08 6.02
CA ALA A 405 -7.34 10.37 5.48
C ALA A 405 -7.52 10.42 3.96
N GLN A 406 -7.13 9.37 3.23
CA GLN A 406 -7.35 9.26 1.77
C GLN A 406 -8.84 9.17 1.41
N THR A 407 -9.63 8.43 2.19
CA THR A 407 -11.08 8.33 2.00
C THR A 407 -11.75 9.70 2.18
N TYR A 408 -11.35 10.48 3.20
CA TYR A 408 -11.80 11.86 3.35
C TYR A 408 -11.41 12.70 2.14
N MET A 409 -10.17 12.58 1.64
CA MET A 409 -9.75 13.37 0.49
C MET A 409 -10.60 13.11 -0.76
N SER A 410 -11.08 11.89 -0.94
CA SER A 410 -11.95 11.49 -2.06
C SER A 410 -13.41 11.88 -1.86
N THR A 411 -13.92 11.78 -0.63
CA THR A 411 -15.36 11.91 -0.34
C THR A 411 -15.78 13.25 0.24
N LYS A 412 -14.84 13.94 0.90
CA LYS A 412 -15.07 15.10 1.77
C LYS A 412 -16.07 14.85 2.91
N ASP A 413 -16.30 13.60 3.28
CA ASP A 413 -17.18 13.23 4.40
C ASP A 413 -16.42 13.30 5.73
N ASP A 414 -16.81 14.25 6.57
CA ASP A 414 -16.18 14.54 7.86
C ASP A 414 -16.13 13.32 8.81
N GLU A 415 -17.01 12.33 8.64
CA GLU A 415 -16.95 11.08 9.43
C GLU A 415 -15.57 10.42 9.31
N PHE A 416 -14.99 10.39 8.11
CA PHE A 416 -13.66 9.82 7.86
C PHE A 416 -12.54 10.73 8.35
N LEU A 417 -12.70 12.05 8.24
CA LEU A 417 -11.72 13.02 8.76
C LEU A 417 -11.52 12.85 10.27
N TRP A 418 -12.62 12.75 10.99
CA TRP A 418 -12.63 12.63 12.45
C TRP A 418 -12.18 11.26 12.93
N ALA A 419 -12.49 10.20 12.17
CA ALA A 419 -11.91 8.87 12.41
C ALA A 419 -10.38 8.88 12.27
N ALA A 420 -9.85 9.49 11.20
CA ALA A 420 -8.41 9.63 10.99
C ALA A 420 -7.73 10.43 12.11
N CYS A 421 -8.34 11.52 12.58
CA CYS A 421 -7.84 12.28 13.75
C CYS A 421 -7.78 11.42 15.01
N GLY A 422 -8.86 10.69 15.33
CA GLY A 422 -8.92 9.83 16.51
C GLY A 422 -7.91 8.68 16.49
N LEU A 423 -7.64 8.11 15.30
CA LEU A 423 -6.62 7.09 15.09
C LEU A 423 -5.20 7.66 15.23
N ALA A 424 -4.97 8.86 14.69
CA ALA A 424 -3.68 9.56 14.76
C ALA A 424 -3.34 9.93 16.21
N GLU A 425 -4.28 10.47 16.99
CA GLU A 425 -4.03 10.77 18.41
C GLU A 425 -3.73 9.51 19.23
N TYR A 426 -4.46 8.41 18.98
CA TYR A 426 -4.16 7.14 19.66
C TYR A 426 -2.73 6.69 19.37
N PHE A 427 -2.33 6.70 18.09
CA PHE A 427 -0.98 6.30 17.69
C PHE A 427 0.09 7.17 18.36
N LEU A 428 -0.05 8.51 18.30
CA LEU A 428 0.88 9.45 18.94
C LEU A 428 0.93 9.27 20.46
N HIS A 429 -0.20 8.99 21.09
CA HIS A 429 -0.25 8.67 22.51
C HIS A 429 0.57 7.41 22.82
N ARG A 430 0.36 6.31 22.08
CA ARG A 430 1.10 5.05 22.28
C ARG A 430 2.61 5.22 22.07
N LEU A 431 3.05 6.05 21.12
CA LEU A 431 4.47 6.39 20.95
C LEU A 431 5.02 7.17 22.16
N LYS A 432 4.30 8.21 22.60
CA LYS A 432 4.70 9.05 23.72
C LYS A 432 4.79 8.26 25.04
N THR A 433 3.84 7.35 25.26
CA THR A 433 3.75 6.51 26.45
C THR A 433 4.40 5.14 26.26
N ALA A 434 5.29 4.98 25.28
CA ALA A 434 6.05 3.74 25.11
C ALA A 434 6.80 3.39 26.42
N PRO A 435 6.96 2.09 26.76
CA PRO A 435 7.64 1.65 27.97
C PRO A 435 9.07 2.20 28.08
N ASP A 436 9.60 2.29 29.31
CA ASP A 436 10.91 2.91 29.58
C ASP A 436 12.09 2.25 28.86
N CYS A 437 11.98 0.97 28.50
CA CYS A 437 12.99 0.27 27.71
C CYS A 437 13.06 0.74 26.24
N VAL A 438 12.09 1.54 25.78
CA VAL A 438 12.16 2.29 24.53
C VAL A 438 12.83 3.65 24.82
N PRO A 439 14.09 3.85 24.37
CA PRO A 439 14.84 5.07 24.66
C PRO A 439 14.11 6.32 24.17
N GLN A 440 14.20 7.40 24.95
CA GLN A 440 13.82 8.75 24.50
C GLN A 440 14.61 9.09 23.22
N GLY A 441 13.95 9.70 22.23
CA GLY A 441 14.52 9.98 20.91
C GLY A 441 14.45 8.82 19.90
N THR A 442 13.88 7.68 20.29
CA THR A 442 13.53 6.57 19.36
C THR A 442 12.08 6.11 19.56
N ARG A 443 11.28 6.94 20.23
CA ARG A 443 9.89 6.62 20.61
C ARG A 443 8.96 6.75 19.41
N LEU A 444 9.32 7.57 18.43
CA LEU A 444 8.51 7.78 17.23
C LEU A 444 8.73 6.70 16.17
N VAL A 445 9.70 5.80 16.37
CA VAL A 445 9.76 4.52 15.67
C VAL A 445 8.89 3.49 16.43
N PRO A 446 7.71 3.11 15.90
CA PRO A 446 6.74 2.33 16.66
C PRO A 446 7.28 0.96 17.09
N LEU A 447 6.84 0.47 18.24
CA LEU A 447 6.86 -0.97 18.52
C LEU A 447 6.01 -1.68 17.46
N TRP A 448 6.35 -2.94 17.13
CA TRP A 448 5.61 -3.68 16.09
C TRP A 448 4.11 -3.87 16.41
N ASP A 449 3.81 -3.98 17.70
CA ASP A 449 2.48 -4.01 18.28
C ASP A 449 2.59 -3.29 19.63
N PHE A 450 1.65 -2.39 19.91
CA PHE A 450 1.78 -1.54 21.09
C PHE A 450 1.51 -2.31 22.40
N ASP A 451 0.81 -3.44 22.34
CA ASP A 451 0.40 -4.24 23.51
C ASP A 451 1.22 -5.53 23.66
N ALA A 452 2.14 -5.81 22.74
CA ALA A 452 3.01 -6.98 22.82
C ALA A 452 3.97 -6.89 24.02
N PRO A 453 4.28 -8.01 24.69
CA PRO A 453 5.36 -8.07 25.66
C PRO A 453 6.69 -7.77 24.97
N ILE A 454 7.57 -7.08 25.69
CA ILE A 454 8.92 -6.77 25.22
C ILE A 454 9.87 -7.83 25.78
N ASP A 455 10.08 -8.89 24.99
CA ASP A 455 10.92 -10.04 25.37
C ASP A 455 12.39 -9.65 25.57
N ASN A 456 12.90 -8.70 24.77
CA ASN A 456 14.25 -8.17 24.89
C ASN A 456 14.23 -6.64 25.12
N PRO A 457 14.31 -6.17 26.38
CA PRO A 457 14.33 -4.75 26.69
C PRO A 457 15.51 -3.97 26.10
N SER A 458 16.63 -4.61 25.77
CA SER A 458 17.77 -3.93 25.14
C SER A 458 17.59 -3.73 23.62
N SER A 459 16.67 -4.47 23.02
CA SER A 459 16.31 -4.33 21.61
C SER A 459 14.81 -4.61 21.41
N PRO A 460 13.93 -3.68 21.84
CA PRO A 460 12.50 -3.83 21.66
C PRO A 460 12.15 -3.90 20.17
N LEU A 461 11.34 -4.89 19.79
CA LEU A 461 10.99 -5.12 18.39
C LEU A 461 10.15 -3.97 17.83
N ARG A 462 10.64 -3.36 16.75
CA ARG A 462 10.02 -2.20 16.09
C ARG A 462 9.28 -2.57 14.81
N ASP A 463 8.56 -1.60 14.28
CA ASP A 463 8.10 -1.60 12.91
C ASP A 463 8.26 -0.21 12.26
N SER A 464 9.40 -0.01 11.61
CA SER A 464 9.69 1.23 10.86
C SER A 464 8.67 1.51 9.75
N SER A 465 8.10 0.45 9.15
CA SER A 465 7.09 0.60 8.11
C SER A 465 5.80 1.24 8.63
N ALA A 466 5.37 0.89 9.86
CA ALA A 466 4.23 1.51 10.51
C ALA A 466 4.44 3.02 10.69
N GLY A 467 5.64 3.43 11.12
CA GLY A 467 6.00 4.85 11.24
C GLY A 467 5.90 5.58 9.89
N ALA A 468 6.48 5.02 8.82
CA ALA A 468 6.45 5.64 7.49
C ALA A 468 5.00 5.78 6.95
N ILE A 469 4.16 4.77 7.17
CA ILE A 469 2.74 4.79 6.76
C ILE A 469 1.95 5.83 7.56
N ALA A 470 2.11 5.84 8.89
CA ALA A 470 1.42 6.78 9.76
C ALA A 470 1.80 8.23 9.44
N ALA A 471 3.08 8.50 9.16
CA ALA A 471 3.55 9.82 8.74
C ALA A 471 2.90 10.27 7.42
N ASN A 472 2.80 9.39 6.42
CA ASN A 472 2.05 9.69 5.20
C ASN A 472 0.58 9.99 5.48
N GLY A 473 -0.08 9.18 6.31
CA GLY A 473 -1.47 9.38 6.68
C GLY A 473 -1.70 10.71 7.40
N MET A 474 -0.81 11.07 8.34
CA MET A 474 -0.87 12.36 9.05
C MET A 474 -0.60 13.55 8.13
N LEU A 475 0.24 13.40 7.10
CA LEU A 475 0.49 14.46 6.12
C LEU A 475 -0.73 14.65 5.19
N VAL A 476 -1.38 13.58 4.74
CA VAL A 476 -2.67 13.65 4.02
C VAL A 476 -3.76 14.25 4.90
N LEU A 477 -3.84 13.83 6.17
CA LEU A 477 -4.77 14.35 7.15
C LEU A 477 -4.56 15.84 7.38
N SER A 478 -3.31 16.29 7.49
CA SER A 478 -2.96 17.70 7.63
C SER A 478 -3.48 18.56 6.47
N GLN A 479 -3.35 18.08 5.22
CA GLN A 479 -3.92 18.76 4.05
C GLN A 479 -5.45 18.87 4.14
N GLY A 480 -6.12 17.77 4.49
CA GLY A 480 -7.57 17.74 4.65
C GLY A 480 -8.06 18.71 5.73
N LEU A 481 -7.38 18.75 6.87
CA LEU A 481 -7.69 19.65 7.97
C LEU A 481 -7.46 21.13 7.62
N ALA A 482 -6.39 21.46 6.89
CA ALA A 482 -6.16 22.82 6.42
C ALA A 482 -7.31 23.26 5.49
N ALA A 483 -7.72 22.41 4.55
CA ALA A 483 -8.85 22.69 3.67
C ALA A 483 -10.18 22.85 4.43
N ALA A 484 -10.33 22.18 5.57
CA ALA A 484 -11.48 22.29 6.46
C ALA A 484 -11.40 23.44 7.49
N GLY A 485 -10.35 24.28 7.44
CA GLY A 485 -10.16 25.40 8.39
C GLY A 485 -9.75 24.96 9.81
N GLN A 486 -9.19 23.76 9.97
CA GLN A 486 -8.73 23.17 11.23
C GLN A 486 -7.21 23.36 11.41
N ASP A 487 -6.73 24.60 11.28
CA ASP A 487 -5.30 24.93 11.17
C ASP A 487 -4.44 24.37 12.31
N LYS A 488 -4.94 24.42 13.55
CA LYS A 488 -4.20 23.90 14.72
C LYS A 488 -3.96 22.39 14.64
N LEU A 489 -4.97 21.63 14.23
CA LEU A 489 -4.83 20.18 14.04
C LEU A 489 -3.98 19.88 12.81
N SER A 490 -4.14 20.66 11.74
CA SER A 490 -3.32 20.54 10.54
C SER A 490 -1.83 20.69 10.85
N ILE A 491 -1.44 21.75 11.58
CA ILE A 491 -0.05 21.99 12.00
C ILE A 491 0.44 20.88 12.92
N ARG A 492 -0.38 20.45 13.89
CA ARG A 492 -0.03 19.36 14.82
C ARG A 492 0.34 18.08 14.08
N TYR A 493 -0.53 17.60 13.18
CA TYR A 493 -0.27 16.34 12.49
C TYR A 493 0.82 16.46 11.44
N ARG A 494 0.99 17.63 10.78
CA ARG A 494 2.16 17.89 9.93
C ARG A 494 3.46 17.77 10.70
N ARG A 495 3.52 18.42 11.87
CA ARG A 495 4.70 18.39 12.74
C ARG A 495 5.01 16.97 13.21
N ALA A 496 4.00 16.26 13.71
CA ALA A 496 4.15 14.88 14.13
C ALA A 496 4.62 13.95 13.00
N ALA A 497 4.15 14.15 11.77
CA ALA A 497 4.60 13.39 10.62
C ALA A 497 6.08 13.61 10.30
N VAL A 498 6.54 14.87 10.36
CA VAL A 498 7.97 15.21 10.17
C VAL A 498 8.83 14.68 11.32
N ASP A 499 8.40 14.83 12.58
CA ASP A 499 9.09 14.28 13.76
C ASP A 499 9.27 12.75 13.63
N ILE A 500 8.21 12.03 13.20
CA ILE A 500 8.28 10.57 12.99
C ILE A 500 9.31 10.21 11.90
N VAL A 501 9.31 10.92 10.77
CA VAL A 501 10.24 10.62 9.67
C VAL A 501 11.67 10.99 10.02
N HIS A 502 11.88 12.07 10.77
CA HIS A 502 13.19 12.43 11.32
C HIS A 502 13.75 11.29 12.20
N GLU A 503 13.00 10.83 13.21
CA GLU A 503 13.46 9.72 14.06
C GLU A 503 13.59 8.39 13.28
N LEU A 504 12.78 8.15 12.23
CA LEU A 504 12.96 7.00 11.35
C LEU A 504 14.27 7.05 10.57
N LEU A 505 14.68 8.22 10.08
CA LEU A 505 15.94 8.38 9.38
C LEU A 505 17.12 8.15 10.34
N ASP A 506 17.06 8.72 11.53
CA ASP A 506 18.10 8.59 12.55
C ASP A 506 18.26 7.16 13.09
N PHE A 507 17.15 6.48 13.35
CA PHE A 507 17.16 5.15 13.97
C PHE A 507 17.18 4.01 12.96
N ALA A 508 16.37 4.10 11.89
CA ALA A 508 16.07 2.97 11.02
C ALA A 508 16.68 3.07 9.61
N GLN A 509 17.22 4.21 9.18
CA GLN A 509 17.87 4.26 7.88
C GLN A 509 19.10 3.35 7.87
N ALA A 510 19.20 2.49 6.86
CA ALA A 510 20.31 1.57 6.71
C ALA A 510 21.64 2.35 6.51
N PRO A 511 22.65 2.15 7.39
CA PRO A 511 23.92 2.87 7.32
C PRO A 511 24.80 2.46 6.13
N GLU A 512 24.50 1.32 5.47
CA GLU A 512 25.22 0.84 4.29
C GLU A 512 24.89 1.73 3.09
N LYS A 513 25.69 2.77 2.84
CA LYS A 513 25.39 3.76 1.78
C LYS A 513 25.83 3.29 0.39
N ALA A 514 25.19 3.84 -0.64
CA ALA A 514 25.55 3.64 -2.05
C ALA A 514 25.51 4.97 -2.81
N ARG A 515 26.24 5.06 -3.92
CA ARG A 515 26.22 6.23 -4.82
C ARG A 515 26.17 5.82 -6.29
N LEU A 516 25.60 6.68 -7.13
CA LEU A 516 25.64 6.51 -8.56
C LEU A 516 27.02 6.89 -9.09
N VAL A 517 27.48 6.13 -10.07
CA VAL A 517 28.70 6.41 -10.81
C VAL A 517 28.45 6.32 -12.30
N ARG A 518 29.16 7.15 -13.06
CA ARG A 518 29.06 7.17 -14.51
C ARG A 518 29.64 5.86 -15.08
N GLY A 519 28.81 5.09 -15.78
CA GLY A 519 29.23 3.92 -16.53
C GLY A 519 29.76 4.26 -17.93
N SER A 520 29.98 3.24 -18.76
CA SER A 520 30.28 3.42 -20.19
C SER A 520 29.07 4.01 -20.94
N THR A 521 29.31 4.83 -21.96
CA THR A 521 28.33 5.33 -22.94
C THR A 521 26.88 5.47 -22.43
N SER A 522 26.60 6.52 -21.64
CA SER A 522 25.26 6.83 -21.07
C SER A 522 24.67 5.85 -20.05
N ALA A 523 25.42 4.81 -19.64
CA ALA A 523 25.04 3.94 -18.55
C ALA A 523 25.30 4.57 -17.18
N ILE A 524 24.48 4.19 -16.20
CA ILE A 524 24.69 4.49 -14.78
C ILE A 524 24.98 3.15 -14.08
N THR A 525 26.03 3.13 -13.26
CA THR A 525 26.33 2.01 -12.35
C THR A 525 26.23 2.50 -10.90
N VAL A 526 26.24 1.56 -9.95
CA VAL A 526 26.16 1.88 -8.51
C VAL A 526 27.38 1.30 -7.81
N GLU A 527 27.99 2.11 -6.94
CA GLU A 527 29.06 1.70 -6.04
C GLU A 527 28.56 1.71 -4.59
N ASP A 528 28.93 0.68 -3.85
CA ASP A 528 28.71 0.61 -2.40
C ASP A 528 29.82 1.40 -1.69
N GLU A 529 29.44 2.28 -0.76
CA GLU A 529 30.38 3.10 0.00
C GLU A 529 30.87 2.41 1.27
N THR A 530 30.26 1.28 1.61
CA THR A 530 30.58 0.44 2.75
C THR A 530 30.96 -0.98 2.30
N PRO A 531 31.78 -1.73 3.05
CA PRO A 531 32.16 -3.10 2.69
C PRO A 531 30.99 -4.09 2.64
N GLN A 532 29.92 -3.79 3.38
CA GLN A 532 28.67 -4.55 3.38
C GLN A 532 27.60 -3.73 2.68
N SER A 533 26.62 -4.43 2.09
CA SER A 533 25.47 -3.79 1.43
C SER A 533 24.18 -4.19 2.12
N PHE A 534 23.22 -3.26 2.14
CA PHE A 534 21.85 -3.51 2.56
C PHE A 534 20.91 -2.93 1.50
N ASP A 535 20.09 -3.77 0.87
CA ASP A 535 19.30 -3.39 -0.30
C ASP A 535 18.13 -2.46 0.02
N ALA A 536 17.50 -2.60 1.19
CA ALA A 536 16.42 -1.71 1.61
C ALA A 536 16.95 -0.35 2.14
N ILE A 537 16.07 0.65 2.18
CA ILE A 537 16.35 1.97 2.73
C ILE A 537 16.21 1.93 4.25
N LEU A 538 15.13 1.33 4.75
CA LEU A 538 14.84 1.20 6.18
C LEU A 538 15.13 -0.21 6.71
N LYS A 539 15.54 -0.26 7.96
CA LYS A 539 15.72 -1.45 8.81
C LYS A 539 14.58 -1.54 9.84
N PHE A 540 14.57 -2.60 10.67
CA PHE A 540 13.68 -2.74 11.83
C PHE A 540 12.16 -2.72 11.55
N GLY A 541 11.74 -3.15 10.36
CA GLY A 541 10.36 -3.42 10.02
C GLY A 541 9.90 -4.79 10.52
N THR A 542 8.62 -4.93 10.87
CA THR A 542 8.05 -6.21 11.32
C THR A 542 6.81 -6.59 10.54
N ALA A 543 6.93 -7.51 9.59
CA ALA A 543 5.82 -7.88 8.74
C ALA A 543 4.78 -8.75 9.46
N ASN A 544 5.20 -9.79 10.17
CA ASN A 544 4.30 -10.64 10.94
C ASN A 544 5.05 -11.28 12.10
N ASN A 545 4.58 -11.05 13.33
CA ASN A 545 5.17 -11.63 14.53
C ASN A 545 4.14 -12.34 15.42
N ASN A 546 2.94 -12.63 14.91
CA ASN A 546 1.94 -13.38 15.66
C ASN A 546 2.43 -14.81 15.96
N GLN A 547 2.27 -15.26 17.21
CA GLN A 547 2.73 -16.59 17.65
C GLN A 547 2.08 -17.76 16.90
N TYR A 548 0.85 -17.58 16.41
CA TYR A 548 0.09 -18.58 15.64
C TYR A 548 0.31 -18.47 14.13
N SER A 549 1.16 -17.54 13.67
CA SER A 549 1.54 -17.46 12.26
C SER A 549 2.36 -18.69 11.84
N LYS A 550 2.19 -19.10 10.58
CA LYS A 550 3.02 -20.14 9.95
C LYS A 550 4.45 -19.65 9.72
N LYS A 551 4.61 -18.38 9.35
CA LYS A 551 5.90 -17.71 9.13
C LYS A 551 5.91 -16.41 9.93
N ARG A 552 6.88 -16.28 10.83
CA ARG A 552 7.20 -15.02 11.51
C ARG A 552 8.43 -14.42 10.84
N TYR A 553 8.35 -13.15 10.47
CA TYR A 553 9.46 -12.42 9.86
C TYR A 553 9.37 -10.97 10.29
N SER A 554 10.40 -10.57 11.02
CA SER A 554 10.47 -9.37 11.84
C SER A 554 11.91 -8.90 11.89
N ASN A 555 12.14 -7.64 12.26
CA ASN A 555 13.48 -7.06 12.27
C ASN A 555 14.12 -7.07 10.86
N HIS A 556 13.37 -6.63 9.84
CA HIS A 556 13.77 -6.66 8.43
C HIS A 556 13.62 -5.29 7.76
N GLY A 557 14.27 -5.07 6.63
CA GLY A 557 13.82 -4.04 5.69
C GLY A 557 12.56 -4.52 4.98
N LEU A 558 11.58 -3.64 4.76
CA LEU A 558 10.29 -3.99 4.14
C LEU A 558 10.05 -3.09 2.94
N VAL A 559 9.77 -3.68 1.77
CA VAL A 559 9.65 -2.96 0.51
C VAL A 559 8.59 -1.83 0.56
N TYR A 560 7.49 -2.05 1.27
CA TYR A 560 6.46 -1.04 1.47
C TYR A 560 6.89 0.07 2.44
N GLY A 561 7.71 -0.23 3.45
CA GLY A 561 8.29 0.78 4.32
C GLY A 561 9.18 1.76 3.54
N ASP A 562 10.01 1.21 2.64
CA ASP A 562 10.82 1.99 1.70
C ASP A 562 9.96 2.85 0.77
N TYR A 563 8.92 2.27 0.17
CA TYR A 563 7.98 3.00 -0.70
C TYR A 563 7.35 4.20 0.03
N TYR A 564 6.78 3.98 1.22
CA TYR A 564 6.12 5.06 1.97
C TYR A 564 7.12 6.12 2.45
N LEU A 565 8.39 5.76 2.73
CA LEU A 565 9.42 6.75 3.00
C LEU A 565 9.67 7.65 1.78
N VAL A 566 9.88 7.07 0.60
CA VAL A 566 10.12 7.84 -0.63
C VAL A 566 8.91 8.69 -1.01
N GLU A 567 7.70 8.12 -0.90
CA GLU A 567 6.44 8.79 -1.16
C GLU A 567 6.18 9.95 -0.18
N PHE A 568 6.59 9.83 1.08
CA PHE A 568 6.53 10.94 2.04
C PHE A 568 7.34 12.15 1.55
N GLY A 569 8.58 11.90 1.11
CA GLY A 569 9.46 12.94 0.59
C GLY A 569 8.92 13.61 -0.68
N ASN A 570 8.32 12.83 -1.57
CA ASN A 570 7.64 13.35 -2.76
C ASN A 570 6.36 14.12 -2.43
N ARG A 571 5.63 13.72 -1.39
CA ARG A 571 4.44 14.44 -0.93
C ARG A 571 4.80 15.82 -0.36
N LEU A 572 5.88 15.92 0.42
CA LEU A 572 6.42 17.22 0.85
C LEU A 572 6.78 18.12 -0.33
N LEU A 573 7.43 17.56 -1.37
CA LEU A 573 7.76 18.29 -2.59
C LEU A 573 6.50 18.79 -3.33
N ARG A 574 5.48 17.93 -3.49
CA ARG A 574 4.19 18.31 -4.09
C ARG A 574 3.46 19.40 -3.30
N MET A 575 3.70 19.49 -1.99
CA MET A 575 3.15 20.52 -1.12
C MET A 575 3.97 21.82 -1.08
N GLY A 576 5.15 21.86 -1.69
CA GLY A 576 6.06 23.00 -1.60
C GLY A 576 6.60 23.24 -0.18
N LEU A 577 6.74 22.17 0.62
CA LEU A 577 7.23 22.24 2.00
C LEU A 577 8.74 22.07 2.16
N VAL A 578 9.44 21.74 1.07
CA VAL A 578 10.88 21.46 1.04
C VAL A 578 11.57 22.05 -0.18
#